data_AF-A0A2H1L974-F1
#
_entry.id   AF-A0A2H1L974-F1
#
_cell.length_a   1.000
_cell.length_b   1.000
_cell.length_c   1.000
_cell.angle_alpha   90.00
_cell.angle_beta   90.00
_cell.angle_gamma   90.00
#
_symmetry.space_group_name_H-M   'P 1'
#
loop_
_entity.id
_entity.type
_entity.pdbx_description
1 polymer ?
#
loop_
_entity_poly.entity_id
_entity_poly.type
_entity_poly.pdbx_seq_one_letter_code
_entity_poly.pdbx_strand_id
1 'polypeptide(L)'
;MNRDLPRPSVYPGDMRLKLDLHDIFNKGTDIDRALSDILDEAERTKTKTVEIIPGKGSGQLKKRVLRFLDRKDVKARYHRVEKDSKNHGRLFVHFKH
;
A
#
# COMPACT_ATOMS: atom_id res chain seq x y z
N MET A 1 19.57 14.99 -18.63
CA MET A 1 18.10 15.04 -18.50
C MET A 1 17.58 13.64 -18.67
N ASN A 2 17.01 13.04 -17.63
CA ASN A 2 15.99 11.97 -17.66
C ASN A 2 15.73 11.59 -16.20
N ARG A 3 14.64 12.13 -15.66
CA ARG A 3 14.10 11.77 -14.34
C ARG A 3 13.10 10.64 -14.57
N ASP A 4 13.60 9.42 -14.61
CA ASP A 4 12.73 8.24 -14.56
C ASP A 4 12.17 8.10 -13.15
N LEU A 5 10.86 8.36 -13.03
CA LEU A 5 10.09 8.01 -11.84
C LEU A 5 10.09 6.48 -11.70
N PRO A 6 10.25 5.93 -10.48
CA PRO A 6 10.30 4.49 -10.30
C PRO A 6 8.96 3.86 -10.74
N ARG A 7 9.03 2.99 -11.76
CA ARG A 7 7.91 2.15 -12.18
C ARG A 7 7.73 1.00 -11.18
N PRO A 8 6.49 0.61 -10.85
CA PRO A 8 6.26 -0.55 -9.99
C PRO A 8 6.81 -1.83 -10.65
N SER A 9 7.77 -2.48 -9.99
CA SER A 9 8.34 -3.75 -10.44
C SER A 9 7.41 -4.91 -10.06
N VAL A 10 6.90 -5.65 -11.06
CA VAL A 10 6.17 -6.90 -10.85
C VAL A 10 7.19 -8.05 -10.82
N TYR A 11 7.32 -8.77 -9.71
CA TYR A 11 8.21 -9.94 -9.60
C TYR A 11 7.45 -11.23 -10.00
N PRO A 12 8.02 -12.12 -10.84
CA PRO A 12 7.31 -13.22 -11.50
C PRO A 12 6.94 -14.44 -10.62
N GLY A 13 7.03 -14.34 -9.29
CA GLY A 13 6.60 -15.39 -8.34
C GLY A 13 5.48 -14.96 -7.39
N ASP A 14 5.24 -13.65 -7.24
CA ASP A 14 4.26 -13.10 -6.33
C ASP A 14 3.43 -12.07 -7.10
N MET A 15 2.16 -12.39 -7.39
CA MET A 15 1.17 -11.42 -7.87
C MET A 15 0.92 -10.39 -6.76
N ARG A 16 1.85 -9.45 -6.61
CA ARG A 16 1.85 -8.46 -5.55
C ARG A 16 2.20 -7.09 -6.10
N LEU A 17 1.36 -6.12 -5.77
CA LEU A 17 1.61 -4.70 -6.03
C LEU A 17 2.33 -4.08 -4.84
N LYS A 18 3.12 -3.04 -5.08
CA LYS A 18 3.89 -2.35 -4.04
C LYS A 18 3.65 -0.85 -4.10
N LEU A 19 3.34 -0.27 -2.94
CA LEU A 19 3.21 1.15 -2.72
C LEU A 19 4.24 1.61 -1.68
N ASP A 20 5.17 2.45 -2.09
CA ASP A 20 6.12 3.11 -1.20
C ASP A 20 5.62 4.53 -0.88
N LEU A 21 5.32 4.77 0.41
CA LEU A 21 4.79 6.05 0.87
C LEU A 21 5.88 6.96 1.45
N HIS A 22 7.12 6.47 1.60
CA HIS A 22 8.21 7.24 2.18
C HIS A 22 8.46 8.55 1.42
N ASP A 23 8.42 8.49 0.09
CA ASP A 23 8.80 9.62 -0.77
C ASP A 23 7.69 10.68 -0.93
N ILE A 24 6.43 10.32 -0.62
CA ILE A 24 5.26 11.22 -0.77
C ILE A 24 4.76 11.81 0.57
N PHE A 25 5.46 11.54 1.68
CA PHE A 25 5.08 11.95 3.04
C PHE A 25 4.82 13.47 3.20
N ASN A 26 5.48 14.33 2.41
CA ASN A 26 5.36 15.79 2.53
C ASN A 26 4.10 16.38 1.89
N LYS A 27 3.24 15.58 1.24
CA LYS A 27 2.00 16.02 0.62
C LYS A 27 0.83 15.20 1.16
N GLY A 28 0.34 15.57 2.34
CA GLY A 28 -0.66 14.78 3.06
C GLY A 28 -1.90 14.38 2.25
N THR A 29 -2.33 15.17 1.27
CA THR A 29 -3.48 14.86 0.39
C THR A 29 -3.19 13.68 -0.57
N ASP A 30 -1.92 13.42 -0.87
CA ASP A 30 -1.52 12.43 -1.87
C ASP A 30 -1.54 11.00 -1.32
N ILE A 31 -1.49 10.83 0.01
CA ILE A 31 -1.43 9.50 0.65
C ILE A 31 -2.75 8.74 0.46
N ASP A 32 -3.88 9.36 0.78
CA ASP A 32 -5.19 8.70 0.71
C ASP A 32 -5.56 8.37 -0.75
N ARG A 33 -5.17 9.25 -1.69
CA ARG A 33 -5.33 9.01 -3.13
C ARG A 33 -4.47 7.83 -3.59
N ALA A 34 -3.17 7.82 -3.25
CA ALA A 34 -2.29 6.72 -3.63
C ALA A 34 -2.74 5.36 -3.04
N LEU A 35 -3.31 5.37 -1.83
CA LEU A 35 -3.92 4.19 -1.22
C LEU A 35 -5.17 3.74 -1.99
N SER A 36 -6.06 4.64 -2.39
CA SER A 36 -7.19 4.28 -3.26
C SER A 36 -6.71 3.69 -4.59
N ASP A 37 -5.80 4.39 -5.27
CA ASP A 37 -5.32 4.02 -6.60
C ASP A 37 -4.68 2.62 -6.62
N ILE A 38 -3.88 2.26 -5.60
CA ILE A 38 -3.25 0.92 -5.53
C ILE A 38 -4.26 -0.19 -5.22
N LEU A 39 -5.33 0.10 -4.47
CA LEU A 39 -6.39 -0.86 -4.20
C LEU A 39 -7.27 -1.08 -5.44
N ASP A 40 -7.58 0.01 -6.17
CA ASP A 40 -8.28 -0.03 -7.46
C ASP A 40 -7.49 -0.85 -8.48
N GLU A 41 -6.17 -0.64 -8.54
CA GLU A 41 -5.28 -1.44 -9.36
C GLU A 41 -5.36 -2.92 -8.99
N ALA A 42 -5.23 -3.24 -7.70
CA ALA A 42 -5.23 -4.61 -7.22
C ALA A 42 -6.51 -5.37 -7.57
N GLU A 43 -7.67 -4.74 -7.43
CA GLU A 43 -8.95 -5.32 -7.85
C GLU A 43 -9.02 -5.51 -9.37
N ARG A 44 -8.57 -4.52 -10.14
CA ARG A 44 -8.59 -4.55 -11.61
C ARG A 44 -7.68 -5.66 -12.16
N THR A 45 -6.50 -5.84 -11.57
CA THR A 45 -5.52 -6.85 -11.99
C THR A 45 -5.69 -8.18 -11.27
N LYS A 46 -6.67 -8.30 -10.37
CA LYS A 46 -6.88 -9.47 -9.49
C LYS A 46 -5.62 -9.86 -8.72
N THR A 47 -4.86 -8.87 -8.28
CA THR A 47 -3.66 -9.06 -7.48
C THR A 47 -4.03 -9.61 -6.11
N LYS A 48 -3.33 -10.66 -5.67
CA LYS A 48 -3.63 -11.33 -4.39
C LYS A 48 -3.23 -10.50 -3.18
N THR A 49 -2.13 -9.74 -3.29
CA THR A 49 -1.58 -8.99 -2.16
C THR A 49 -1.12 -7.60 -2.59
N VAL A 50 -1.30 -6.59 -1.75
CA VAL A 50 -0.66 -5.28 -1.86
C VAL A 50 0.33 -5.10 -0.71
N GLU A 51 1.54 -4.69 -1.04
CA GLU A 51 2.55 -4.19 -0.11
C GLU A 51 2.40 -2.69 0.08
N ILE A 52 2.35 -2.23 1.32
CA ILE A 52 2.42 -0.81 1.65
C ILE A 52 3.61 -0.58 2.57
N ILE A 53 4.51 0.31 2.16
CA ILE A 53 5.69 0.73 2.94
C ILE A 53 5.47 2.17 3.43
N PRO A 54 4.90 2.37 4.63
CA PRO A 54 4.81 3.68 5.28
C PRO A 54 6.14 4.21 5.84
N GLY A 55 7.25 3.46 5.77
CA GLY A 55 8.57 3.87 6.27
C GLY A 55 8.80 3.61 7.77
N LYS A 56 10.02 3.92 8.26
CA LYS A 56 10.50 3.64 9.63
C LYS A 56 10.42 4.82 10.62
N GLY A 57 9.76 5.92 10.23
CA GLY A 57 9.71 7.16 11.03
C GLY A 57 8.89 7.05 12.33
N SER A 58 8.34 8.17 12.79
CA SER A 58 7.56 8.31 14.05
C SER A 58 6.29 7.44 14.18
N GLY A 59 5.98 6.62 13.17
CA GLY A 59 4.79 5.77 13.11
C GLY A 59 3.50 6.52 12.76
N GLN A 60 3.53 7.84 12.60
CA GLN A 60 2.35 8.64 12.22
C GLN A 60 1.80 8.24 10.85
N LEU A 61 2.67 8.05 9.86
CA LEU A 61 2.27 7.60 8.52
C LEU A 61 1.62 6.21 8.58
N LYS A 62 2.22 5.27 9.32
CA LYS A 62 1.65 3.94 9.55
C LYS A 62 0.26 4.01 10.20
N LYS A 63 0.08 4.86 11.23
CA LYS A 63 -1.24 5.08 11.87
C LYS A 63 -2.27 5.61 10.88
N ARG A 64 -1.87 6.57 10.02
CA ARG A 64 -2.75 7.12 8.98
C ARG A 64 -3.18 6.04 7.98
N VAL A 65 -2.25 5.23 7.49
CA VAL A 65 -2.55 4.12 6.57
C VAL A 65 -3.53 3.14 7.20
N LEU A 66 -3.29 2.72 8.45
CA LEU A 66 -4.20 1.82 9.16
C LEU A 66 -5.60 2.43 9.33
N ARG A 67 -5.69 3.74 9.63
CA ARG A 67 -6.99 4.44 9.73
C ARG A 67 -7.73 4.48 8.40
N PHE A 68 -7.01 4.69 7.30
CA PHE A 68 -7.60 4.66 5.96
C PHE A 68 -8.15 3.26 5.63
N LEU A 69 -7.34 2.23 5.87
CA LEU A 69 -7.71 0.84 5.60
C LEU A 69 -8.93 0.39 6.45
N ASP A 70 -9.05 0.87 7.69
CA ASP A 70 -10.18 0.49 8.56
C ASP A 70 -11.51 1.18 8.22
N ARG A 71 -11.54 2.12 7.27
CA ARG A 71 -12.80 2.71 6.79
C ARG A 71 -13.70 1.62 6.21
N LYS A 72 -15.00 1.66 6.51
CA LYS A 72 -15.96 0.60 6.12
C LYS A 72 -15.99 0.32 4.60
N ASP A 73 -15.97 1.38 3.79
CA ASP A 73 -15.95 1.31 2.33
C ASP A 73 -14.67 0.68 1.79
N VAL A 74 -13.53 0.94 2.44
CA VAL A 74 -12.22 0.40 2.04
C VAL A 74 -12.05 -1.04 2.53
N LYS A 75 -12.44 -1.34 3.77
CA LYS A 75 -12.31 -2.66 4.38
C LYS A 75 -13.13 -3.74 3.68
N ALA A 76 -14.23 -3.37 3.03
CA ALA A 76 -15.04 -4.28 2.23
C ALA A 76 -14.32 -4.83 0.99
N ARG A 77 -13.22 -4.19 0.56
CA ARG A 77 -12.48 -4.50 -0.67
C ARG A 77 -11.48 -5.64 -0.54
N TYR A 78 -11.09 -5.98 0.68
CA TYR A 78 -10.05 -6.97 0.93
C TYR A 78 -10.44 -7.90 2.10
N HIS A 79 -9.70 -8.99 2.27
CA HIS A 79 -9.97 -10.00 3.29
C HIS A 79 -9.29 -9.70 4.63
N ARG A 80 -7.99 -9.38 4.62
CA ARG A 80 -7.21 -9.11 5.84
C ARG A 80 -6.04 -8.17 5.61
N VAL A 81 -5.63 -7.49 6.68
CA VAL A 81 -4.37 -6.72 6.74
C VAL A 81 -3.41 -7.43 7.68
N GLU A 82 -2.23 -7.76 7.19
CA GLU A 82 -1.13 -8.31 7.97
C GLU A 82 -0.08 -7.23 8.25
N LYS A 83 0.35 -7.16 9.52
CA LYS A 83 1.42 -6.27 9.97
C LYS A 83 2.68 -7.12 10.05
N ASP A 84 3.73 -6.71 9.35
CA ASP A 84 4.98 -7.45 9.37
C ASP A 84 5.62 -7.38 10.78
N SER A 85 5.78 -8.55 11.38
CA SER A 85 6.31 -8.74 12.73
C SER A 85 7.84 -8.64 12.78
N LYS A 86 8.52 -8.80 11.64
CA LYS A 86 9.99 -8.74 11.50
C LYS A 86 10.46 -7.41 10.93
N ASN A 87 9.67 -6.79 10.06
CA ASN A 87 9.93 -5.47 9.48
C ASN A 87 8.74 -4.54 9.68
N HIS A 88 8.67 -3.91 10.86
CA HIS A 88 7.55 -3.06 11.29
C HIS A 88 7.21 -1.88 10.36
N GLY A 89 8.07 -1.59 9.36
CA GLY A 89 7.82 -0.59 8.32
C GLY A 89 6.92 -1.05 7.18
N ARG A 90 6.36 -2.27 7.21
CA ARG A 90 5.55 -2.84 6.12
C ARG A 90 4.16 -3.28 6.58
N LEU A 91 3.20 -3.14 5.67
CA LEU A 91 1.84 -3.65 5.79
C LEU A 91 1.49 -4.44 4.52
N PHE A 92 0.68 -5.48 4.70
CA PHE A 92 0.27 -6.38 3.64
C PHE A 92 -1.25 -6.41 3.62
N VAL A 93 -1.87 -6.07 2.49
CA VAL A 93 -3.32 -6.16 2.29
C VAL A 93 -3.59 -7.35 1.40
N HIS A 94 -4.39 -8.31 1.86
CA HIS A 94 -4.70 -9.54 1.13
C HIS A 94 -6.12 -9.53 0.61
N PHE A 95 -6.29 -9.77 -0.68
CA PHE A 95 -7.57 -9.85 -1.39
C PHE A 95 -8.06 -11.31 -1.47
N LYS A 96 -9.36 -11.51 -1.70
CA LYS A 96 -10.02 -12.83 -1.67
C LYS A 96 -10.05 -13.57 -3.03
N HIS A 97 -9.55 -12.94 -4.10
CA HIS A 97 -9.70 -13.44 -5.48
C HIS A 97 -9.23 -14.90 -5.69
#